data_AF-A0A523NQV7-F1
#
_entry.id   AF-A0A523NQV7-F1
#
_cell.length_a   1.000
_cell.length_b   1.000
_cell.length_c   1.000
_cell.angle_alpha   90.00
_cell.angle_beta   90.00
_cell.angle_gamma   90.00
#
_symmetry.space_group_name_H-M   'P 1'
#
loop_
_entity.id
_entity.type
_entity.pdbx_description
1 polymer ?
#
loop_
_entity_poly.entity_id
_entity_poly.type
_entity_poly.pdbx_seq_one_letter_code
_entity_poly.pdbx_strand_id
1 'polypeptide(L)'
;MPKLNLFKLKVETGDMGLAEPVHFTINGHKLPFDDFKGGTGAGETFEGEFEIRSFAHSLTLVGPESGSWKIRKIHVDYDCENTPPYSATFGEVALDETTEVNIWQDPPLPTWDV
;
A
#
# COMPACT_ATOMS: atom_id res chain seq x y z
N MET A 1 8.51 -15.49 -6.36
CA MET A 1 8.02 -14.11 -6.37
C MET A 1 7.68 -13.75 -7.81
N PRO A 2 6.40 -13.59 -8.16
CA PRO A 2 6.00 -13.15 -9.49
C PRO A 2 6.34 -11.67 -9.71
N LYS A 3 6.32 -11.24 -10.97
CA LYS A 3 6.44 -9.83 -11.33
C LYS A 3 5.13 -9.12 -10.98
N LEU A 4 5.19 -8.03 -10.23
CA LEU A 4 4.05 -7.15 -9.95
C LEU A 4 3.84 -6.22 -11.14
N ASN A 5 2.70 -6.36 -11.82
CA ASN A 5 2.33 -5.50 -12.95
C ASN A 5 1.81 -4.16 -12.43
N LEU A 6 0.75 -4.21 -11.61
CA LEU A 6 0.16 -3.07 -10.93
C LEU A 6 -0.36 -3.50 -9.55
N PHE A 7 -0.55 -2.52 -8.68
CA PHE A 7 -1.32 -2.69 -7.46
C PHE A 7 -2.33 -1.56 -7.30
N LYS A 8 -3.46 -1.87 -6.69
CA LYS A 8 -4.43 -0.88 -6.22
C LYS A 8 -4.34 -0.80 -4.72
N LEU A 9 -4.27 0.41 -4.20
CA LEU A 9 -4.16 0.68 -2.79
C LEU A 9 -5.40 1.44 -2.34
N LYS A 10 -6.00 0.99 -1.25
CA LYS A 10 -7.04 1.73 -0.52
C LYS A 10 -6.66 1.82 0.94
N VAL A 11 -6.61 3.04 1.46
CA VAL A 11 -6.21 3.33 2.84
C VAL A 11 -7.31 4.12 3.53
N GLU A 12 -7.73 3.62 4.70
CA GLU A 12 -8.59 4.34 5.63
C GLU A 12 -7.74 4.92 6.75
N THR A 13 -7.75 6.25 6.88
CA THR A 13 -7.14 6.92 8.03
C THR A 13 -8.08 6.85 9.24
N GLY A 14 -7.48 6.86 10.42
CA GLY A 14 -8.13 6.89 11.72
C GLY A 14 -8.38 8.31 12.20
N ASP A 15 -8.40 8.52 13.52
CA ASP A 15 -8.60 9.82 14.16
C ASP A 15 -7.48 10.83 13.91
N MET A 16 -6.39 10.41 13.25
CA MET A 16 -5.25 11.25 12.92
C MET A 16 -4.83 10.99 11.46
N GLY A 17 -5.06 11.98 10.61
CA GLY A 17 -4.66 12.00 9.21
C GLY A 17 -4.22 13.42 8.84
N LEU A 18 -3.32 13.53 7.87
CA LEU A 18 -2.74 14.80 7.41
C LEU A 18 -2.84 14.86 5.90
N ALA A 19 -3.33 15.99 5.40
CA ALA A 19 -3.45 16.29 3.97
C ALA A 19 -2.07 16.54 3.36
N GLU A 20 -1.29 15.47 3.17
CA GLU A 20 0.07 15.48 2.61
C GLU A 20 0.21 14.50 1.45
N PRO A 21 1.24 14.68 0.59
CA PRO A 21 1.55 13.73 -0.48
C PRO A 21 1.84 12.33 0.08
N VAL A 22 1.22 11.33 -0.53
CA VAL A 22 1.45 9.94 -0.19
C VAL A 22 2.68 9.44 -0.93
N HIS A 23 3.53 8.69 -0.24
CA HIS A 23 4.69 8.05 -0.84
C HIS A 23 4.69 6.56 -0.53
N PHE A 24 5.26 5.78 -1.44
CA PHE A 24 5.60 4.40 -1.19
C PHE A 24 7.05 4.16 -1.57
N THR A 25 7.66 3.10 -1.05
CA THR A 25 8.92 2.60 -1.59
C THR A 25 8.72 1.26 -2.27
N ILE A 26 9.40 1.05 -3.38
CA ILE A 26 9.58 -0.27 -3.97
C ILE A 26 11.05 -0.62 -4.00
N ASN A 27 11.43 -1.75 -3.40
CA ASN A 27 12.83 -2.19 -3.34
C ASN A 27 13.78 -1.07 -2.82
N GLY A 28 13.30 -0.24 -1.89
CA GLY A 28 14.04 0.90 -1.33
C GLY A 28 14.01 2.20 -2.17
N HIS A 29 13.33 2.23 -3.32
CA HIS A 29 13.15 3.43 -4.12
C HIS A 29 11.85 4.15 -3.74
N LYS A 30 11.95 5.31 -3.11
CA LYS A 30 10.80 6.18 -2.77
C LYS A 30 10.20 6.78 -4.04
N LEU A 31 8.89 6.62 -4.20
CA LEU A 31 8.10 7.13 -5.32
C LEU A 31 6.86 7.87 -4.77
N PRO A 32 6.45 8.97 -5.41
CA PRO A 32 5.21 9.64 -5.05
C PRO A 32 4.00 8.83 -5.53
N PHE A 33 2.91 8.94 -4.78
CA PHE A 33 1.61 8.35 -5.10
C PHE A 33 0.63 9.49 -5.34
N ASP A 34 0.71 10.11 -6.52
CA ASP A 34 0.03 11.38 -6.80
C ASP A 34 -1.36 11.21 -7.43
N ASP A 35 -1.63 10.05 -8.07
CA ASP A 35 -2.90 9.78 -8.76
C ASP A 35 -3.82 8.92 -7.89
N PHE A 36 -4.39 9.55 -6.86
CA PHE A 36 -5.39 8.93 -5.99
C PHE A 36 -6.65 9.79 -5.88
N LYS A 37 -7.75 9.13 -5.53
CA LYS A 37 -9.04 9.75 -5.21
C LYS A 37 -9.24 9.75 -3.71
N GLY A 38 -9.97 10.74 -3.20
CA GLY A 38 -10.30 10.85 -1.79
C GLY A 38 -9.34 11.79 -1.05
N GLY A 39 -9.09 11.50 0.23
CA GLY A 39 -8.31 12.38 1.11
C GLY A 39 -7.52 11.60 2.16
N THR A 40 -6.47 12.25 2.66
CA THR A 40 -5.52 11.72 3.66
C THR A 40 -5.71 12.35 5.04
N GLY A 41 -6.72 13.22 5.22
CA GLY A 41 -7.10 13.81 6.50
C GLY A 41 -7.67 12.79 7.47
N ALA A 42 -7.99 13.21 8.70
CA ALA A 42 -8.52 12.32 9.73
C ALA A 42 -9.90 11.73 9.36
N GLY A 43 -10.02 10.41 9.44
CA GLY A 43 -11.23 9.65 9.12
C GLY A 43 -11.57 9.56 7.64
N GLU A 44 -10.67 10.02 6.78
CA GLU A 44 -10.83 9.99 5.33
C GLU A 44 -10.32 8.66 4.74
N THR A 45 -10.56 8.51 3.45
CA THR A 45 -10.11 7.36 2.69
C THR A 45 -9.52 7.84 1.39
N PHE A 46 -8.38 7.27 1.00
CA PHE A 46 -7.83 7.46 -0.33
C PHE A 46 -7.64 6.14 -1.04
N GLU A 47 -7.85 6.14 -2.36
CA GLU A 47 -7.58 4.99 -3.22
C GLU A 47 -6.86 5.41 -4.50
N GLY A 48 -5.88 4.62 -4.93
CA GLY A 48 -5.18 4.84 -6.18
C GLY A 48 -4.66 3.53 -6.77
N GLU A 49 -4.13 3.63 -7.98
CA GLU A 49 -3.51 2.54 -8.71
C GLU A 49 -2.10 2.95 -9.13
N PHE A 50 -1.16 2.01 -9.12
CA PHE A 50 0.18 2.27 -9.61
C PHE A 50 0.72 1.10 -10.44
N GLU A 51 1.16 1.41 -11.66
CA GLU A 51 1.85 0.48 -12.54
C GLU A 51 3.35 0.43 -12.22
N ILE A 52 3.83 -0.73 -11.77
CA ILE A 52 5.24 -0.95 -11.42
C ILE A 52 5.97 -1.73 -12.53
N ARG A 53 5.34 -2.81 -13.00
CA ARG A 53 5.92 -3.79 -13.96
C ARG A 53 7.32 -4.28 -13.53
N SER A 54 7.49 -4.65 -12.26
CA SER A 54 8.77 -5.07 -11.66
C SER A 54 8.60 -6.19 -10.63
N PHE A 55 9.70 -6.83 -10.22
CA PHE A 55 9.69 -7.80 -9.13
C PHE A 55 9.80 -7.07 -7.79
N ALA A 56 8.73 -7.11 -6.99
CA ALA A 56 8.68 -6.43 -5.70
C ALA A 56 9.23 -7.34 -4.59
N HIS A 57 10.44 -7.06 -4.12
CA HIS A 57 10.99 -7.67 -2.90
C HIS A 57 10.45 -7.00 -1.63
N SER A 58 10.12 -5.71 -1.75
CA SER A 58 9.44 -4.92 -0.73
C SER A 58 8.58 -3.86 -1.41
N LEU A 59 7.41 -3.59 -0.82
CA LEU A 59 6.54 -2.48 -1.17
C LEU A 59 6.10 -1.87 0.15
N THR A 60 6.59 -0.68 0.50
CA THR A 60 6.27 -0.04 1.77
C THR A 60 5.43 1.21 1.56
N LEU A 61 4.38 1.40 2.37
CA LEU A 61 3.73 2.70 2.50
C LEU A 61 4.55 3.52 3.50
N VAL A 62 4.97 4.71 3.09
CA VAL A 62 5.80 5.61 3.91
C VAL A 62 4.91 6.57 4.66
N GLY A 63 5.26 6.89 5.90
CA GLY A 63 4.58 7.93 6.66
C GLY A 63 4.70 9.34 6.05
N PRO A 64 3.94 10.30 6.62
CA PRO A 64 3.95 11.69 6.19
C PRO A 64 5.33 12.34 6.39
N GLU A 65 5.61 13.44 5.69
CA GLU A 65 6.89 14.15 5.85
C GLU A 65 6.95 14.95 7.15
N SER A 66 5.78 15.32 7.69
CA SER A 66 5.68 15.85 9.03
C SER A 66 4.48 15.30 9.79
N GLY A 67 4.65 15.05 11.09
CA GLY A 67 3.57 14.61 11.97
C GLY A 67 3.30 13.11 11.87
N SER A 68 2.02 12.70 11.91
CA SER A 68 1.67 11.28 11.95
C SER A 68 0.29 10.99 11.34
N TRP A 69 0.19 9.81 10.74
CA TRP A 69 -1.05 9.15 10.36
C TRP A 69 -1.31 7.97 11.29
N LYS A 70 -2.52 7.88 11.82
CA LYS A 70 -3.05 6.62 12.33
C LYS A 70 -3.83 5.99 11.20
N ILE A 71 -3.33 4.91 10.64
CA ILE A 71 -4.03 4.15 9.62
C ILE A 71 -4.90 3.12 10.32
N ARG A 72 -6.16 3.07 9.92
CA ARG A 72 -7.12 2.09 10.45
C ARG A 72 -7.06 0.78 9.66
N LYS A 73 -6.96 0.89 8.35
CA LYS A 73 -6.98 -0.26 7.45
C LYS A 73 -6.29 0.07 6.15
N ILE A 74 -5.50 -0.88 5.67
CA ILE A 74 -4.93 -0.84 4.32
C ILE A 74 -5.47 -2.06 3.57
N HIS A 75 -5.97 -1.84 2.38
CA HIS A 75 -6.35 -2.90 1.45
C HIS A 75 -5.54 -2.74 0.18
N VAL A 76 -4.97 -3.84 -0.29
CA VAL A 76 -4.15 -3.85 -1.50
C VAL A 76 -4.64 -4.96 -2.42
N ASP A 77 -4.96 -4.63 -3.65
CA ASP A 77 -5.18 -5.59 -4.72
C ASP A 77 -3.90 -5.69 -5.56
N TYR A 78 -3.37 -6.89 -5.75
CA TYR A 78 -2.20 -7.13 -6.58
C TYR A 78 -2.58 -7.83 -7.87
N ASP A 79 -2.03 -7.33 -8.97
CA ASP A 79 -2.00 -8.02 -10.25
C ASP A 79 -0.55 -8.43 -10.54
N CYS A 80 -0.31 -9.74 -10.44
CA CYS A 80 1.00 -10.33 -10.65
C CYS A 80 1.02 -11.20 -11.90
N GLU A 81 2.13 -11.16 -12.63
CA GLU A 81 2.32 -11.98 -13.82
C GLU A 81 2.19 -13.49 -13.48
N ASN A 82 1.46 -14.22 -14.31
CA ASN A 82 1.20 -15.66 -14.18
C ASN A 82 0.54 -16.06 -12.84
N THR A 83 -0.13 -15.14 -12.15
CA THR A 83 -0.84 -15.38 -10.89
C THR A 83 -2.24 -14.76 -10.98
N PRO A 84 -3.30 -15.44 -10.54
CA PRO A 84 -4.61 -14.81 -10.42
C PRO A 84 -4.53 -13.56 -9.51
N PRO A 85 -5.27 -12.48 -9.81
CA PRO A 85 -5.34 -11.33 -8.93
C PRO A 85 -5.76 -11.74 -7.51
N TYR A 86 -5.12 -11.15 -6.52
CA TYR A 86 -5.38 -11.44 -5.11
C TYR A 86 -5.27 -10.16 -4.29
N SER A 87 -5.82 -10.18 -3.09
CA SER A 87 -5.85 -9.02 -2.22
C SER A 87 -5.26 -9.34 -0.84
N ALA A 88 -4.63 -8.35 -0.22
CA ALA A 88 -4.20 -8.38 1.17
C ALA A 88 -4.87 -7.26 1.96
N THR A 89 -5.06 -7.48 3.25
CA THR A 89 -5.57 -6.46 4.17
C THR A 89 -4.64 -6.38 5.36
N PHE A 90 -4.19 -5.17 5.67
CA PHE A 90 -3.35 -4.86 6.81
C PHE A 90 -4.18 -4.09 7.83
N GLY A 91 -3.95 -4.39 9.11
CA GLY A 91 -4.65 -3.80 10.23
C GLY A 91 -4.17 -2.39 10.56
N GLU A 92 -4.48 -1.95 11.78
CA GLU A 92 -4.13 -0.62 12.26
C GLU A 92 -2.61 -0.45 12.37
N VAL A 93 -2.11 0.68 11.88
CA VAL A 93 -0.68 1.05 11.97
C VAL A 93 -0.53 2.55 12.16
N ALA A 94 0.40 2.95 13.02
CA ALA A 94 0.80 4.34 13.14
C ALA A 94 2.02 4.59 12.26
N LEU A 95 1.93 5.62 11.41
CA LEU A 95 2.99 6.06 10.52
C LEU A 95 3.36 7.51 10.86
N ASP A 96 4.64 7.78 11.00
CA ASP A 96 5.25 9.07 11.25
C ASP A 96 6.40 9.28 10.25
N GLU A 97 7.16 10.35 10.44
CA GLU A 97 8.27 10.78 9.59
C GLU A 97 9.39 9.72 9.44
N THR A 98 9.43 8.72 10.32
CA THR A 98 10.50 7.72 10.41
C THR A 98 10.03 6.29 10.15
N THR A 99 8.72 6.09 10.01
CA THR A 99 8.12 4.76 9.97
C THR A 99 7.49 4.48 8.62
N GLU A 100 7.54 3.20 8.26
CA GLU A 100 6.96 2.66 7.04
C GLU A 100 6.35 1.30 7.35
N VAL A 101 5.34 0.92 6.59
CA VAL A 101 4.70 -0.39 6.71
C VAL A 101 4.87 -1.17 5.42
N ASN A 102 5.38 -2.39 5.52
CA ASN A 102 5.46 -3.28 4.37
C ASN A 102 4.06 -3.77 4.00
N ILE A 103 3.62 -3.36 2.83
CA ILE A 103 2.36 -3.71 2.19
C ILE A 103 2.59 -4.63 0.99
N TRP A 104 3.73 -5.34 0.92
CA TRP A 104 3.91 -6.47 0.01
C TRP A 104 3.55 -7.77 0.71
N GLN A 105 2.73 -8.60 0.06
CA GLN A 105 2.43 -9.96 0.49
C GLN A 105 2.62 -10.89 -0.70
N ASP A 106 3.36 -11.98 -0.55
CA ASP A 106 3.48 -12.98 -1.62
C ASP A 106 2.11 -13.59 -1.96
N PRO A 107 1.90 -14.03 -3.22
CA PRO A 107 0.67 -14.70 -3.60
C PRO A 107 0.35 -15.90 -2.71
N PRO A 108 -0.94 -16.17 -2.46
CA PRO A 108 -1.33 -17.37 -1.74
C PRO A 108 -0.85 -18.61 -2.50
N LEU A 109 -0.40 -19.61 -1.75
CA LEU A 109 -0.01 -20.90 -2.33
C LEU A 109 -1.23 -21.54 -3.00
N PRO A 110 -1.07 -22.23 -4.15
CA PRO A 110 -2.14 -23.00 -4.75
C PRO A 110 -2.66 -24.04 -3.76
N THR A 111 -3.95 -23.98 -3.42
CA THR A 111 -4.62 -25.04 -2.69
C THR A 111 -4.95 -26.14 -3.68
N TRP A 112 -4.28 -27.29 -3.57
CA TRP A 112 -4.72 -28.49 -4.28
C TRP A 112 -5.83 -29.12 -3.45
N ASP A 113 -7.03 -29.27 -4.00
CA ASP A 113 -8.05 -30.13 -3.41
C ASP A 113 -7.49 -31.57 -3.40
N VAL A 114 -7.39 -32.17 -2.20
CA VAL A 114 -6.95 -33.56 -1.98
C VAL A 114 -8.15 -34.49 -2.01
#